data_AF-A0A9Q1FRX5-F1
#
_entry.id   AF-A0A9Q1FRX5-F1
#
_cell.length_a   1.000
_cell.length_b   1.000
_cell.length_c   1.000
_cell.angle_alpha   90.00
_cell.angle_beta   90.00
_cell.angle_gamma   90.00
#
_symmetry.space_group_name_H-M   'P 1'
#
loop_
_entity.id
_entity.type
_entity.pdbx_description
1 polymer ?
#
loop_
_entity_poly.entity_id
_entity_poly.type
_entity_poly.pdbx_seq_one_letter_code
_entity_poly.pdbx_strand_id
1 'polypeptide(L)'
;MTSDVQHLSSANFSSASESVDFYNNSLRSLLDFHAPVKTRAVTFSRSAPWFTCELREMKAVGRVLEHRFKASGLTVHRLTYRKHQKAYSKSLRDARSQFYSNIINNSPGNSKQFFSTINHLLKPQTPSHTGTTEEQCNNFIAYFSTKIDTIHSLLSSSSTLPAPTTDPQPEISQPLDCFSEISQRDVEGIISKMKPSTCALDPFPTALTKCPSPDSHQWHEHSSHQWHEQAGSELISKCAPVTLFPRRVHLQSRRLA
;
A
#
# COMPACT_ATOMS: atom_id res chain seq x y z
N MET A 1 -8.55 10.46 26.63
CA MET A 1 -7.33 9.81 26.11
C MET A 1 -6.12 10.04 27.00
N THR A 2 -5.97 11.19 27.66
CA THR A 2 -4.80 11.50 28.50
C THR A 2 -4.76 10.74 29.83
N SER A 3 -5.91 10.32 30.37
CA SER A 3 -6.00 9.56 31.63
C SER A 3 -5.58 8.09 31.51
N ASP A 4 -5.81 7.45 30.37
CA ASP A 4 -5.59 6.00 30.22
C ASP A 4 -4.12 5.63 29.96
N VAL A 5 -3.34 6.58 29.42
CA VAL A 5 -1.90 6.39 29.13
C VAL A 5 -1.03 6.55 30.38
N GLN A 6 -1.54 7.22 31.43
CA GLN A 6 -0.82 7.42 32.69
C GLN A 6 -0.60 6.13 33.49
N HIS A 7 -1.32 5.05 33.18
CA HIS A 7 -1.07 3.73 33.76
C HIS A 7 0.17 3.02 33.20
N LEU A 8 0.76 3.51 32.10
CA LEU A 8 1.96 2.91 31.50
C LEU A 8 3.25 3.22 32.29
N SER A 9 3.26 4.26 33.13
CA SER A 9 4.48 4.79 33.78
C SER A 9 4.75 4.27 35.19
N SER A 10 3.91 3.38 35.74
CA SER A 10 3.88 3.13 37.20
C SER A 10 4.22 1.70 37.62
N ALA A 11 4.80 0.88 36.74
CA ALA A 11 5.09 -0.51 37.03
C ALA A 11 6.60 -0.77 37.19
N ASN A 12 6.99 -1.39 38.32
CA ASN A 12 8.33 -1.94 38.51
C ASN A 12 8.39 -3.32 37.85
N PHE A 13 9.20 -3.45 36.80
CA PHE A 13 9.38 -4.70 36.06
C PHE A 13 10.65 -5.41 36.52
N SER A 14 10.60 -6.75 36.62
CA SER A 14 11.75 -7.55 37.05
C SER A 14 12.66 -7.92 35.87
N SER A 15 12.13 -7.85 34.64
CA SER A 15 12.83 -8.16 33.38
C SER A 15 12.43 -7.21 32.25
N ALA A 16 13.33 -6.99 31.29
CA ALA A 16 13.03 -6.24 30.07
C ALA A 16 11.96 -6.91 29.18
N SER A 17 11.79 -8.24 29.26
CA SER A 17 10.71 -8.92 28.54
C SER A 17 9.34 -8.53 29.09
N GLU A 18 9.22 -8.44 30.42
CA GLU A 18 7.96 -8.10 31.09
C GLU A 18 7.52 -6.67 30.77
N SER A 19 8.46 -5.72 30.70
CA SER A 19 8.14 -4.34 30.34
C SER A 19 7.68 -4.21 28.89
N VAL A 20 8.31 -4.94 27.96
CA VAL A 20 7.91 -4.98 26.54
C VAL A 20 6.53 -5.61 26.37
N ASP A 21 6.27 -6.72 27.06
CA ASP A 21 4.97 -7.39 27.00
C ASP A 21 3.86 -6.52 27.58
N PHE A 22 4.11 -5.88 28.73
CA PHE A 22 3.16 -4.96 29.34
C PHE A 22 2.84 -3.78 28.42
N TYR A 23 3.86 -3.14 27.83
CA TYR A 23 3.70 -2.05 26.88
C TYR A 23 2.84 -2.48 25.67
N ASN A 24 3.21 -3.60 25.04
CA ASN A 24 2.52 -4.10 23.87
C ASN A 24 1.06 -4.47 24.15
N ASN A 25 0.79 -5.16 25.27
CA ASN A 25 -0.55 -5.61 25.62
C ASN A 25 -1.45 -4.43 26.00
N SER A 26 -0.91 -3.45 26.73
CA SER A 26 -1.65 -2.25 27.14
C SER A 26 -2.06 -1.40 25.93
N LEU A 27 -1.12 -1.15 25.00
CA LEU A 27 -1.43 -0.39 23.79
C LEU A 27 -2.40 -1.13 22.87
N ARG A 28 -2.28 -2.45 22.74
CA ARG A 28 -3.25 -3.27 21.98
C ARG A 28 -4.65 -3.20 22.60
N SER A 29 -4.75 -3.35 23.92
CA SER A 29 -6.02 -3.27 24.63
C SER A 29 -6.67 -1.89 24.48
N LEU A 30 -5.88 -0.81 24.60
CA LEU A 30 -6.36 0.55 24.41
C LEU A 30 -6.85 0.80 22.97
N LEU A 31 -6.09 0.29 21.99
CA LEU A 31 -6.46 0.38 20.58
C LEU A 31 -7.73 -0.43 20.27
N ASP A 32 -7.88 -1.62 20.85
CA ASP A 32 -9.09 -2.44 20.71
C ASP A 32 -10.31 -1.79 21.37
N PHE A 33 -10.12 -1.10 22.49
CA PHE A 33 -11.18 -0.36 23.18
C PHE A 33 -11.69 0.82 22.33
N HIS A 34 -10.79 1.68 21.84
CA HIS A 34 -11.18 2.89 21.09
C HIS A 34 -11.45 2.64 19.59
N ALA A 35 -10.80 1.66 18.99
CA ALA A 35 -10.89 1.34 17.57
C ALA A 35 -10.93 -0.17 17.34
N PRO A 36 -11.99 -0.86 17.77
CA PRO A 36 -12.12 -2.31 17.60
C PRO A 36 -12.04 -2.69 16.13
N VAL A 37 -11.48 -3.86 15.85
CA VAL A 37 -11.39 -4.39 14.48
C VAL A 37 -12.79 -4.64 13.95
N LYS A 38 -13.17 -3.88 12.92
CA LYS A 38 -14.44 -4.07 12.21
C LYS A 38 -14.19 -4.77 10.89
N THR A 39 -14.97 -5.82 10.65
CA THR A 39 -14.94 -6.52 9.37
C THR A 39 -15.90 -5.81 8.42
N ARG A 40 -15.38 -5.28 7.30
CA ARG A 40 -16.19 -4.62 6.27
C ARG A 40 -16.15 -5.39 4.97
N ALA A 41 -17.31 -5.48 4.33
CA ALA A 41 -17.42 -6.03 2.99
C ALA A 41 -17.05 -4.96 1.96
N VAL A 42 -16.05 -5.22 1.13
CA VAL A 42 -15.67 -4.36 0.01
C VAL A 42 -16.08 -5.01 -1.30
N THR A 43 -16.64 -4.20 -2.22
CA THR A 43 -17.06 -4.62 -3.56
C THR A 43 -16.04 -4.15 -4.60
N PHE A 44 -15.56 -5.08 -5.44
CA PHE A 44 -14.68 -4.74 -6.55
C PHE A 44 -15.51 -4.43 -7.81
N SER A 45 -15.29 -3.26 -8.43
CA SER A 45 -16.00 -2.79 -9.64
C SER A 45 -15.85 -3.74 -10.84
N ARG A 46 -14.70 -4.42 -10.95
CA ARG A 46 -14.47 -5.51 -11.92
C ARG A 46 -13.93 -6.72 -11.19
N SER A 47 -14.82 -7.64 -10.82
CA SER A 47 -14.36 -8.93 -10.31
C SER A 47 -13.88 -9.79 -11.49
N ALA A 48 -12.72 -10.42 -11.34
CA ALA A 48 -12.23 -11.47 -12.23
C ALA A 48 -12.28 -12.78 -11.43
N PRO A 49 -13.43 -13.47 -11.38
CA PRO A 49 -13.60 -14.63 -10.49
C PRO A 49 -12.67 -15.80 -10.83
N TRP A 50 -12.24 -15.87 -12.10
CA TRP A 50 -11.25 -16.82 -12.60
C TRP A 50 -9.81 -16.52 -12.15
N PHE A 51 -9.54 -15.37 -11.50
CA PHE A 51 -8.21 -15.01 -11.00
C PHE A 51 -7.99 -15.58 -9.59
N THR A 52 -7.46 -16.80 -9.56
CA THR A 52 -7.32 -17.66 -8.36
C THR A 52 -6.22 -17.21 -7.39
N CYS A 53 -6.19 -17.81 -6.20
CA CYS A 53 -5.17 -17.59 -5.17
C CYS A 53 -3.78 -18.02 -5.73
N GLU A 54 -3.70 -19.16 -6.44
CA GLU A 54 -2.50 -19.63 -7.16
C GLU A 54 -1.98 -18.63 -8.22
N LEU A 55 -2.86 -18.05 -9.04
CA LEU A 55 -2.44 -17.05 -10.03
C LEU A 55 -1.86 -15.78 -9.39
N ARG A 56 -2.34 -15.40 -8.19
CA ARG A 56 -1.74 -14.29 -7.41
C ARG A 56 -0.32 -14.64 -6.97
N GLU A 57 -0.11 -15.84 -6.46
CA GLU A 57 1.22 -16.32 -6.05
C GLU A 57 2.18 -16.39 -7.24
N MET A 58 1.76 -16.96 -8.38
CA MET A 58 2.56 -16.98 -9.61
C MET A 58 2.92 -15.56 -10.08
N LYS A 59 1.99 -14.61 -9.97
CA LYS A 59 2.26 -13.21 -10.32
C LYS A 59 3.31 -12.58 -9.39
N ALA A 60 3.23 -12.84 -8.09
CA ALA A 60 4.21 -12.37 -7.11
C ALA A 60 5.60 -12.95 -7.37
N VAL A 61 5.71 -14.27 -7.59
CA VAL A 61 6.95 -14.95 -8.00
C VAL A 61 7.51 -14.34 -9.29
N GLY A 62 6.63 -14.00 -10.24
CA GLY A 62 7.02 -13.34 -11.48
C GLY A 62 7.71 -11.99 -11.27
N ARG A 63 7.23 -11.19 -10.31
CA ARG A 63 7.87 -9.92 -9.93
C ARG A 63 9.24 -10.15 -9.32
N VAL A 64 9.39 -11.10 -8.41
CA VAL A 64 10.69 -11.44 -7.80
C VAL A 64 11.70 -11.85 -8.87
N LEU A 65 11.29 -12.69 -9.83
CA LEU A 65 12.14 -13.11 -10.94
C LEU A 65 12.48 -11.95 -11.89
N GLU A 66 11.53 -11.06 -12.16
CA GLU A 66 11.75 -9.85 -12.96
C GLU A 66 12.80 -8.93 -12.31
N HIS A 67 12.65 -8.65 -11.02
CA HIS A 67 13.58 -7.84 -10.24
C HIS A 67 14.98 -8.47 -10.23
N ARG A 68 15.07 -9.78 -9.97
CA ARG A 68 16.36 -10.49 -9.99
C ARG A 68 17.02 -10.42 -11.36
N PHE A 69 16.29 -10.61 -12.44
CA PHE A 69 16.81 -10.48 -13.80
C PHE A 69 17.34 -9.06 -14.08
N LYS A 70 16.56 -8.03 -13.74
CA LYS A 70 16.95 -6.62 -13.93
C LYS A 70 18.20 -6.23 -13.13
N ALA A 71 18.31 -6.73 -11.89
CA ALA A 71 19.45 -6.42 -11.02
C ALA A 71 20.74 -7.14 -11.44
N SER A 72 20.64 -8.41 -11.83
CA SER A 72 21.81 -9.25 -12.11
C SER A 72 22.33 -9.16 -13.55
N GLY A 73 21.46 -8.86 -14.53
CA GLY A 73 21.81 -8.88 -15.96
C GLY A 73 22.15 -10.26 -16.55
N LEU A 74 22.17 -11.33 -15.75
CA LEU A 74 22.61 -12.66 -16.20
C LEU A 74 21.59 -13.36 -17.09
N THR A 75 22.09 -14.09 -18.10
CA THR A 75 21.26 -14.85 -19.05
C THR A 75 20.44 -15.94 -18.38
N VAL A 76 20.96 -16.59 -17.33
CA VAL A 76 20.24 -17.64 -16.59
C VAL A 76 18.98 -17.07 -15.91
N HIS A 77 19.07 -15.89 -15.31
CA HIS A 77 17.91 -15.23 -14.70
C HIS A 77 16.89 -14.76 -15.73
N ARG A 78 17.34 -14.25 -16.88
CA ARG A 78 16.47 -13.94 -18.03
C ARG A 78 15.71 -15.17 -18.52
N LEU A 79 16.39 -16.31 -18.66
CA LEU A 79 15.78 -17.57 -19.10
C LEU A 79 14.75 -18.06 -18.07
N THR A 80 15.09 -18.00 -16.79
CA THR A 80 14.19 -18.37 -15.69
C THR A 80 12.93 -17.50 -15.70
N TYR A 81 13.08 -16.18 -15.82
CA TYR A 81 11.95 -15.25 -15.92
C TYR A 81 11.08 -15.54 -17.15
N ARG A 82 11.68 -15.74 -18.33
CA ARG A 82 10.94 -16.09 -19.56
C ARG A 82 10.18 -17.42 -19.43
N LYS A 83 10.79 -18.44 -18.83
CA LYS A 83 10.13 -19.72 -18.56
C LYS A 83 8.93 -19.53 -17.65
N HIS A 84 9.09 -18.74 -16.58
CA HIS A 84 8.00 -18.39 -15.68
C HIS A 84 6.87 -17.63 -16.37
N GLN A 85 7.19 -16.62 -17.19
CA GLN A 85 6.18 -15.88 -17.96
C GLN A 85 5.35 -16.79 -18.87
N LYS A 86 5.97 -17.75 -19.55
CA LYS A 86 5.27 -18.75 -20.36
C LYS A 86 4.34 -19.62 -19.52
N ALA A 87 4.82 -20.13 -18.40
CA ALA A 87 4.03 -20.94 -17.47
C ALA A 87 2.84 -20.14 -16.90
N TYR A 88 3.08 -18.93 -16.41
CA TYR A 88 2.04 -18.04 -15.89
C TYR A 88 0.99 -17.70 -16.96
N SER A 89 1.41 -17.42 -18.19
CA SER A 89 0.50 -17.13 -19.30
C SER A 89 -0.37 -18.35 -19.65
N LYS A 90 0.20 -19.57 -19.56
CA LYS A 90 -0.55 -20.82 -19.72
C LYS A 90 -1.56 -21.00 -18.59
N SER A 91 -1.15 -20.89 -17.33
CA SER A 91 -2.06 -21.02 -16.18
C SER A 91 -3.19 -19.99 -16.24
N LEU A 92 -2.92 -18.76 -16.70
CA LEU A 92 -3.94 -17.73 -16.88
C LEU A 92 -5.01 -18.15 -17.91
N ARG A 93 -4.58 -18.69 -19.05
CA ARG A 93 -5.49 -19.20 -20.08
C ARG A 93 -6.28 -20.39 -19.58
N ASP A 94 -5.61 -21.33 -18.91
CA ASP A 94 -6.22 -22.57 -18.41
C ASP A 94 -7.28 -22.25 -17.33
N ALA A 95 -6.96 -21.40 -16.35
CA ALA A 95 -7.91 -20.98 -15.31
C ALA A 95 -9.12 -20.24 -15.88
N ARG A 96 -8.89 -19.35 -16.86
CA ARG A 96 -9.97 -18.64 -17.54
C ARG A 96 -10.85 -19.59 -18.35
N SER A 97 -10.24 -20.52 -19.09
CA SER A 97 -10.95 -21.54 -19.86
C SER A 97 -11.80 -22.40 -18.94
N GLN A 98 -11.20 -22.98 -17.89
CA GLN A 98 -11.90 -23.82 -16.91
C GLN A 98 -13.09 -23.10 -16.29
N PHE A 99 -12.93 -21.83 -15.92
CA PHE A 99 -14.01 -21.04 -15.35
C PHE A 99 -15.21 -20.91 -16.30
N TYR A 100 -14.98 -20.52 -17.55
CA TYR A 100 -16.07 -20.35 -18.51
C TYR A 100 -16.64 -21.70 -18.98
N SER A 101 -15.81 -22.74 -19.12
CA SER A 101 -16.27 -24.11 -19.37
C SER A 101 -17.19 -24.59 -18.25
N ASN A 102 -16.84 -24.32 -16.98
CA ASN A 102 -17.70 -24.67 -15.85
C ASN A 102 -19.02 -23.91 -15.87
N ILE A 103 -19.04 -22.62 -16.24
CA ILE A 103 -20.30 -21.87 -16.35
C ILE A 103 -21.21 -22.50 -17.41
N ILE A 104 -20.66 -22.83 -18.58
CA ILE A 104 -21.39 -23.41 -19.70
C ILE A 104 -21.94 -24.80 -19.33
N ASN A 105 -21.10 -25.66 -18.76
CA ASN A 105 -21.45 -27.04 -18.44
C ASN A 105 -22.42 -27.17 -17.25
N ASN A 106 -22.35 -26.26 -16.26
CA ASN A 106 -23.21 -26.29 -15.07
C ASN A 106 -24.56 -25.56 -15.27
N SER A 107 -24.91 -25.14 -16.49
CA SER A 107 -26.15 -24.41 -16.78
C SER A 107 -27.06 -25.11 -17.81
N PRO A 108 -27.31 -26.45 -17.71
CA PRO A 108 -28.20 -27.12 -18.65
C PRO A 108 -29.63 -26.54 -18.54
N GLY A 109 -30.22 -26.16 -19.69
CA GLY A 109 -31.57 -25.59 -19.76
C GLY A 109 -31.66 -24.08 -19.52
N ASN A 110 -30.58 -23.39 -19.13
CA ASN A 110 -30.57 -21.93 -18.96
C ASN A 110 -29.91 -21.22 -20.17
N SER A 111 -30.66 -21.13 -21.27
CA SER A 111 -30.21 -20.48 -22.51
C SER A 111 -29.80 -19.01 -22.30
N LYS A 112 -30.49 -18.29 -21.41
CA LYS A 112 -30.18 -16.89 -21.09
C LYS A 112 -28.78 -16.72 -20.51
N GLN A 113 -28.40 -17.57 -19.56
CA GLN A 113 -27.07 -17.56 -18.94
C GLN A 113 -25.97 -17.95 -19.95
N PHE A 114 -26.24 -18.94 -20.79
CA PHE A 114 -25.34 -19.36 -21.86
C PHE A 114 -25.06 -18.23 -22.86
N PHE A 115 -26.11 -17.67 -23.47
CA PHE A 115 -25.97 -16.59 -24.45
C PHE A 115 -25.42 -15.31 -23.81
N SER A 116 -25.75 -15.01 -22.55
CA SER A 116 -25.15 -13.89 -21.82
C SER A 116 -23.64 -14.07 -21.64
N THR A 117 -23.19 -15.29 -21.30
CA THR A 117 -21.77 -15.62 -21.14
C THR A 117 -21.03 -15.52 -22.48
N ILE A 118 -21.61 -16.04 -23.57
CA ILE A 118 -21.03 -15.94 -24.91
C ILE A 118 -20.96 -14.49 -25.35
N ASN A 119 -22.04 -13.71 -25.19
CA ASN A 119 -22.04 -12.31 -25.52
C ASN A 119 -20.98 -11.55 -24.70
N HIS A 120 -20.83 -11.84 -23.42
CA HIS A 120 -19.75 -11.24 -22.61
C HIS A 120 -18.35 -11.58 -23.14
N LEU A 121 -18.13 -12.80 -23.67
CA LEU A 121 -16.83 -13.24 -24.20
C LEU A 121 -16.53 -12.67 -25.59
N LEU A 122 -17.55 -12.58 -26.45
CA LEU A 122 -17.40 -12.21 -27.85
C LEU A 122 -17.65 -10.73 -28.12
N LYS A 123 -18.34 -10.00 -27.23
CA LYS A 123 -18.65 -8.59 -27.44
C LYS A 123 -17.33 -7.83 -27.57
N PRO A 124 -17.09 -7.19 -28.74
CA PRO A 124 -15.94 -6.32 -28.90
C PRO A 124 -16.01 -5.29 -27.77
N GLN A 125 -14.90 -5.10 -27.06
CA GLN A 125 -14.75 -3.90 -26.25
C GLN A 125 -14.93 -2.74 -27.22
N THR A 126 -16.09 -2.08 -27.19
CA THR A 126 -16.24 -0.79 -27.85
C THR A 126 -15.15 0.07 -27.24
N PRO A 127 -14.14 0.50 -28.01
CA PRO A 127 -13.10 1.34 -27.45
C PRO A 127 -13.83 2.54 -26.86
N SER A 128 -13.71 2.73 -25.54
CA SER A 128 -14.16 3.95 -24.87
C SER A 128 -13.22 5.12 -25.19
N HIS A 129 -12.63 5.10 -26.39
CA HIS A 129 -11.81 6.16 -26.90
C HIS A 129 -12.76 7.12 -27.58
N THR A 130 -13.22 8.12 -26.81
CA THR A 130 -13.38 9.46 -27.39
C THR A 130 -12.06 9.75 -28.08
N GLY A 131 -12.06 9.76 -29.42
CA GLY A 131 -10.83 9.95 -30.20
C GLY A 131 -10.06 11.15 -29.66
N THR A 132 -8.79 10.95 -29.35
CA THR A 132 -7.91 12.05 -28.93
C THR A 132 -7.95 13.11 -30.01
N THR A 133 -8.50 14.29 -29.68
CA THR A 133 -8.60 15.37 -30.65
C THR A 133 -7.23 16.04 -30.81
N GLU A 134 -6.99 16.64 -31.96
CA GLU A 134 -5.78 17.43 -32.22
C GLU A 134 -5.59 18.52 -31.14
N GLU A 135 -6.70 19.11 -30.69
CA GLU A 135 -6.73 20.08 -29.61
C GLU A 135 -6.20 19.52 -28.27
N GLN A 136 -6.53 18.27 -27.92
CA GLN A 136 -6.00 17.62 -26.71
C GLN A 136 -4.49 17.38 -26.81
N CYS A 137 -3.99 17.00 -27.99
CA CYS A 137 -2.55 16.86 -28.23
C CYS A 137 -1.83 18.21 -28.15
N ASN A 138 -2.41 19.25 -28.74
CA ASN A 138 -1.85 20.61 -28.73
C ASN A 138 -1.84 21.18 -27.30
N ASN A 139 -2.91 21.00 -26.53
CA ASN A 139 -2.97 21.40 -25.13
C ASN A 139 -1.94 20.64 -24.27
N PHE A 140 -1.73 19.34 -24.55
CA PHE A 140 -0.70 18.55 -23.87
C PHE A 140 0.70 19.11 -24.14
N ILE A 141 1.03 19.39 -25.40
CA ILE A 141 2.34 19.95 -25.77
C ILE A 141 2.52 21.34 -25.13
N ALA A 142 1.53 22.22 -25.26
CA ALA A 142 1.56 23.57 -24.71
C ALA A 142 1.77 23.57 -23.18
N TYR A 143 1.13 22.65 -22.46
CA TYR A 143 1.30 22.50 -21.02
C TYR A 143 2.76 22.19 -20.65
N PHE A 144 3.39 21.22 -21.32
CA PHE A 144 4.78 20.85 -21.01
C PHE A 144 5.78 21.93 -21.42
N SER A 145 5.60 22.56 -22.59
CA SER A 145 6.45 23.69 -23.01
C SER A 145 6.38 24.83 -22.00
N THR A 146 5.17 25.26 -21.62
CA THR A 146 4.97 26.34 -20.63
C THR A 146 5.60 25.98 -19.28
N LYS A 147 5.47 24.72 -18.85
CA LYS A 147 6.05 24.25 -17.59
C LYS A 147 7.58 24.27 -17.62
N ILE A 148 8.18 23.85 -18.72
CA ILE A 148 9.64 23.90 -18.92
C ILE A 148 10.10 25.36 -18.86
N ASP A 149 9.47 26.25 -19.63
CA ASP A 149 9.80 27.68 -19.66
C ASP A 149 9.69 28.33 -18.28
N THR A 150 8.65 27.96 -17.51
CA THR A 150 8.46 28.44 -16.14
C THR A 150 9.59 27.99 -15.21
N ILE A 151 10.02 26.73 -15.30
CA ILE A 151 11.12 26.19 -14.49
C ILE A 151 12.44 26.88 -14.86
N HIS A 152 12.73 27.04 -16.16
CA HIS A 152 13.93 27.74 -16.62
C HIS A 152 13.94 29.20 -16.17
N SER A 153 12.79 29.88 -16.21
CA SER A 153 12.64 31.25 -15.71
C SER A 153 12.93 31.34 -14.21
N LEU A 154 12.35 30.44 -13.40
CA LEU A 154 12.59 30.40 -11.94
C LEU A 154 14.06 30.16 -11.59
N LEU A 155 14.70 29.21 -12.27
CA LEU A 155 16.11 28.86 -12.03
C LEU A 155 17.05 30.01 -12.44
N SER A 156 16.76 30.68 -13.56
CA SER A 156 17.53 31.83 -14.02
C SER A 156 17.36 33.04 -13.10
N SER A 157 16.19 33.17 -12.47
CA SER A 157 15.89 34.24 -11.50
C SER A 157 16.60 34.05 -10.14
N SER A 158 17.08 32.85 -9.83
CA SER A 158 17.71 32.50 -8.55
C SER A 158 19.24 32.58 -8.56
N SER A 159 19.86 33.00 -9.67
CA SER A 159 21.31 33.11 -9.84
C SER A 159 21.87 34.43 -9.28
N THR A 160 21.67 34.68 -7.99
CA THR A 160 22.42 35.68 -7.21
C THR A 160 22.74 35.11 -5.84
N LEU A 161 23.58 34.07 -5.79
CA LEU A 161 24.31 33.71 -4.59
C LEU A 161 25.81 33.58 -4.93
N PRO A 162 26.72 34.19 -4.14
CA PRO A 162 28.15 34.01 -4.33
C PRO A 162 28.56 32.56 -4.05
N ALA A 163 29.53 32.06 -4.81
CA ALA A 163 30.06 30.70 -4.73
C ALA A 163 30.47 30.29 -3.30
N PRO A 164 30.18 29.07 -2.83
CA PRO A 164 30.65 28.59 -1.54
C PRO A 164 32.12 28.18 -1.66
N THR A 165 32.99 28.96 -1.03
CA THR A 165 34.37 28.59 -0.73
C THR A 165 34.35 27.47 0.34
N THR A 166 34.93 26.33 0.00
CA THR A 166 35.49 25.28 0.87
C THR A 166 34.80 25.02 2.22
N ASP A 167 34.05 23.92 2.31
CA ASP A 167 33.47 23.39 3.55
C ASP A 167 34.54 22.61 4.36
N PRO A 168 34.85 22.97 5.62
CA PRO A 168 35.72 22.18 6.49
C PRO A 168 34.89 21.09 7.19
N GLN A 169 35.10 19.84 6.79
CA GLN A 169 34.53 18.67 7.45
C GLN A 169 35.13 18.50 8.87
N PRO A 170 34.34 18.43 9.96
CA PRO A 170 34.88 18.17 11.28
C PRO A 170 35.21 16.69 11.44
N GLU A 171 36.46 16.36 11.75
CA GLU A 171 36.85 15.04 12.22
C GLU A 171 36.31 14.81 13.63
N ILE A 172 35.37 13.87 13.77
CA ILE A 172 34.78 13.48 15.06
C ILE A 172 35.74 12.47 15.72
N SER A 173 36.59 12.97 16.63
CA SER A 173 37.63 12.19 17.31
C SER A 173 37.42 12.03 18.82
N GLN A 174 36.17 11.98 19.30
CA GLN A 174 35.88 11.79 20.73
C GLN A 174 35.01 10.55 21.00
N PRO A 175 35.36 9.70 21.99
CA PRO A 175 34.52 8.60 22.44
C PRO A 175 33.23 9.13 23.10
N LEU A 176 32.12 8.43 22.87
CA LEU A 176 30.79 8.79 23.38
C LEU A 176 30.67 8.39 24.85
N ASP A 177 31.23 9.20 25.76
CA ASP A 177 31.30 8.89 27.19
C ASP A 177 30.09 9.39 28.00
N CYS A 178 29.21 10.21 27.41
CA CYS A 178 28.00 10.70 28.08
C CYS A 178 26.89 11.04 27.08
N PHE A 179 25.65 10.66 27.40
CA PHE A 179 24.45 11.08 26.69
C PHE A 179 23.69 12.08 27.54
N SER A 180 23.37 13.25 26.98
CA SER A 180 22.49 14.20 27.64
C SER A 180 21.08 13.64 27.73
N GLU A 181 20.43 13.82 28.87
CA GLU A 181 19.02 13.49 29.05
C GLU A 181 18.17 14.27 28.03
N ILE A 182 17.32 13.56 27.29
CA ILE A 182 16.50 14.15 26.23
C ILE A 182 15.22 14.74 26.84
N SER A 183 14.88 15.98 26.51
CA SER A 183 13.64 16.58 27.01
C SER A 183 12.44 16.02 26.27
N GLN A 184 11.26 16.02 26.91
CA GLN A 184 10.01 15.63 26.26
C GLN A 184 9.76 16.41 24.95
N ARG A 185 10.08 17.72 24.91
CA ARG A 185 9.90 18.55 23.71
C ARG A 185 10.80 18.10 22.57
N ASP A 186 12.01 17.65 22.87
CA ASP A 186 12.95 17.15 21.86
C ASP A 186 12.44 15.85 21.26
N VAL A 187 11.91 14.94 22.11
CA VAL A 187 11.28 13.69 21.66
C VAL A 187 10.07 13.97 20.77
N GLU A 188 9.17 14.86 21.18
CA GLU A 188 8.01 15.27 20.37
C GLU A 188 8.43 15.92 19.04
N GLY A 189 9.46 16.77 19.08
CA GLY A 189 10.04 17.41 17.90
C GLY A 189 10.66 16.41 16.93
N ILE A 190 11.31 15.36 17.42
CA ILE A 190 11.85 14.28 16.59
C ILE A 190 10.71 13.45 16.00
N ILE A 191 9.79 12.99 16.84
CA ILE A 191 8.66 12.15 16.41
C ILE A 191 7.89 12.88 15.31
N SER A 192 7.55 14.16 15.47
CA SER A 192 6.79 14.93 14.47
C SER A 192 7.49 15.02 13.10
N LYS A 193 8.82 15.12 13.07
CA LYS A 193 9.63 15.24 11.84
C LYS A 193 9.85 13.92 11.11
N MET A 194 9.72 12.77 11.79
CA MET A 194 9.92 11.46 11.17
C MET A 194 8.87 11.19 10.08
N LYS A 195 9.10 10.22 9.19
CA LYS A 195 8.03 9.70 8.32
C LYS A 195 7.04 8.89 9.18
N PRO A 196 5.71 8.96 8.95
CA PRO A 196 4.75 8.11 9.66
C PRO A 196 4.80 6.68 9.08
N SER A 197 5.86 5.95 9.38
CA SER A 197 6.04 4.56 8.96
C SER A 197 5.69 3.62 10.11
N THR A 198 4.71 2.77 9.89
CA THR A 198 4.32 1.68 10.81
C THR A 198 4.89 0.35 10.30
N CYS A 199 5.43 -0.46 11.20
CA CYS A 199 5.84 -1.84 10.95
C CYS A 199 4.87 -2.84 11.60
N ALA A 200 4.89 -4.10 11.18
CA ALA A 200 3.99 -5.14 11.69
C ALA A 200 4.22 -5.47 13.19
N LEU A 201 5.39 -5.13 13.73
CA LEU A 201 5.72 -5.30 15.15
C LEU A 201 5.27 -4.11 16.01
N ASP A 202 4.85 -3.00 15.40
CA ASP A 202 4.42 -1.83 16.16
C ASP A 202 3.05 -2.10 16.80
N PRO A 203 2.92 -2.03 18.13
CA PRO A 203 1.64 -2.26 18.80
C PRO A 203 0.63 -1.14 18.54
N PHE A 204 1.07 0.01 18.02
CA PHE A 204 0.26 1.20 17.81
C PHE A 204 0.68 1.96 16.54
N PRO A 205 -0.24 2.36 15.65
CA PRO A 205 0.11 3.05 14.42
C PRO A 205 0.79 4.40 14.67
N THR A 206 1.91 4.67 13.99
CA THR A 206 2.67 5.93 14.11
C THR A 206 1.87 7.17 13.70
N ALA A 207 0.83 6.99 12.88
CA ALA A 207 -0.09 8.07 12.54
C ALA A 207 -0.84 8.59 13.78
N LEU A 208 -1.21 7.71 14.69
CA LEU A 208 -1.94 8.05 15.91
C LEU A 208 -1.02 8.62 17.00
N THR A 209 0.24 8.18 17.06
CA THR A 209 1.22 8.75 17.99
C THR A 209 1.63 10.18 17.65
N LYS A 210 1.49 10.57 16.37
CA LYS A 210 1.78 11.92 15.88
C LYS A 210 0.63 12.89 15.97
N CYS A 211 -0.59 12.42 16.24
CA CYS A 211 -1.74 13.30 16.35
C CYS A 211 -1.53 14.27 17.52
N PRO A 212 -1.51 15.59 17.28
CA PRO A 212 -1.58 16.57 18.36
C PRO A 212 -2.85 16.33 19.16
N SER A 213 -2.82 16.56 20.48
CA SER A 213 -4.01 16.46 21.34
C SER A 213 -5.19 17.24 20.73
N PRO A 214 -6.44 16.77 20.93
CA PRO A 214 -7.60 17.33 20.26
C PRO A 214 -7.97 18.69 20.88
N ASP A 215 -7.31 19.75 20.43
CA ASP A 215 -7.81 21.12 20.44
C ASP A 215 -7.64 21.70 19.03
N SER A 216 -8.39 21.14 18.09
CA SER A 216 -8.77 21.81 16.85
C SER A 216 -9.75 20.91 16.10
N HIS A 217 -10.99 21.40 16.02
CA HIS A 217 -12.04 20.86 15.18
C HIS A 217 -11.60 20.91 13.71
N GLN A 218 -10.99 19.85 13.19
CA GLN A 218 -10.90 19.59 11.75
C GLN A 218 -10.45 18.14 11.46
N TRP A 219 -11.26 17.17 11.90
CA TRP A 219 -11.19 15.81 11.34
C TRP A 219 -12.03 15.74 10.07
N HIS A 220 -11.50 16.16 8.94
CA HIS A 220 -12.06 15.80 7.64
C HIS A 220 -10.99 15.24 6.68
N GLU A 221 -11.21 13.96 6.34
CA GLU A 221 -11.05 13.40 4.99
C GLU A 221 -9.67 12.98 4.47
N HIS A 222 -8.55 13.29 5.11
CA HIS A 222 -7.24 12.85 4.58
C HIS A 222 -6.76 11.46 5.01
N SER A 223 -7.31 10.87 6.09
CA SER A 223 -6.82 9.56 6.57
C SER A 223 -7.31 8.36 5.77
N SER A 224 -8.30 8.49 4.88
CA SER A 224 -8.87 7.33 4.17
C SER A 224 -7.92 6.75 3.10
N HIS A 225 -7.02 7.56 2.53
CA HIS A 225 -6.16 7.14 1.42
C HIS A 225 -4.90 6.37 1.86
N GLN A 226 -4.38 6.61 3.06
CA GLN A 226 -3.14 5.98 3.51
C GLN A 226 -3.31 4.51 3.94
N TRP A 227 -4.50 4.12 4.42
CA TRP A 227 -4.80 2.74 4.83
C TRP A 227 -4.92 1.76 3.66
N HIS A 228 -5.14 2.24 2.44
CA HIS A 228 -5.30 1.38 1.27
C HIS A 228 -3.98 0.78 0.76
N GLU A 229 -2.83 1.37 1.11
CA GLU A 229 -1.52 0.95 0.59
C GLU A 229 -0.83 -0.11 1.47
N GLN A 230 -1.11 -0.14 2.79
CA GLN A 230 -0.53 -1.10 3.73
C GLN A 230 -1.33 -2.42 3.89
N ALA A 231 -2.63 -2.42 3.58
CA ALA A 231 -3.44 -3.64 3.62
C ALA A 231 -3.13 -4.65 2.49
N GLY A 232 -2.26 -4.28 1.54
CA GLY A 232 -1.82 -5.17 0.45
C GLY A 232 -0.85 -6.27 0.88
N SER A 233 -0.20 -6.13 2.05
CA SER A 233 0.84 -7.05 2.53
C SER A 233 0.41 -7.99 3.66
N GLU A 234 -0.70 -7.73 4.33
CA GLU A 234 -1.27 -8.60 5.37
C GLU A 234 -2.70 -8.94 5.03
N LEU A 235 -2.93 -10.08 4.37
CA LEU A 235 -4.17 -10.87 4.41
C LEU A 235 -3.97 -12.15 3.59
N ILE A 236 -3.15 -13.05 4.13
CA ILE A 236 -3.21 -14.47 3.76
C ILE A 236 -4.21 -15.14 4.71
N SER A 237 -5.06 -15.97 4.12
CA SER A 237 -5.89 -17.02 4.73
C SER A 237 -7.39 -16.75 4.76
N LYS A 238 -8.06 -17.28 3.72
CA LYS A 238 -9.22 -18.21 3.76
C LYS A 238 -9.97 -18.12 2.42
N CYS A 239 -9.57 -18.93 1.43
CA CYS A 239 -10.30 -19.09 0.17
C CYS A 239 -11.45 -20.12 0.42
N ALA A 240 -12.70 -19.65 0.53
CA ALA A 240 -13.93 -20.48 0.60
C ALA A 240 -14.59 -20.60 -0.80
N PRO A 241 -15.48 -21.59 -1.06
CA PRO A 241 -15.85 -22.01 -2.41
C PRO A 241 -16.77 -21.02 -3.15
N VAL A 242 -16.80 -21.24 -4.47
CA VAL A 242 -17.25 -20.37 -5.56
C VAL A 242 -18.75 -20.08 -5.51
N THR A 243 -19.14 -18.80 -5.43
CA THR A 243 -20.49 -18.33 -5.81
C THR A 243 -20.41 -17.05 -6.66
N LEU A 244 -21.42 -16.90 -7.52
CA LEU A 244 -21.54 -16.03 -8.71
C LEU A 244 -21.79 -14.53 -8.43
N PHE A 245 -21.56 -14.04 -7.21
CA PHE A 245 -21.77 -12.63 -6.86
C PHE A 245 -20.44 -11.88 -6.70
N PRO A 246 -20.41 -10.54 -6.86
CA PRO A 246 -19.20 -9.75 -6.61
C PRO A 246 -18.66 -10.15 -5.24
N ARG A 247 -17.44 -10.71 -5.22
CA ARG A 247 -16.80 -11.16 -3.98
C ARG A 247 -16.82 -10.00 -3.00
N ARG A 248 -17.62 -10.13 -1.92
CA ARG A 248 -17.39 -9.41 -0.69
C ARG A 248 -16.11 -9.97 -0.11
N VAL A 249 -15.01 -9.26 -0.29
CA VAL A 249 -13.82 -9.53 0.52
C VAL A 249 -14.04 -8.80 1.83
N HIS A 250 -13.86 -9.55 2.91
CA HIS A 250 -13.90 -9.02 4.26
C HIS A 250 -12.53 -8.42 4.55
N LEU A 251 -12.45 -7.11 4.50
CA LEU A 251 -11.27 -6.36 4.94
C LEU A 251 -11.47 -5.99 6.40
N GLN A 252 -10.44 -6.25 7.20
CA GLN A 252 -10.38 -5.74 8.57
C GLN A 252 -9.86 -4.30 8.50
N SER A 253 -10.60 -3.38 9.11
CA SER A 253 -10.18 -1.97 9.21
C SER A 253 -10.49 -1.44 10.60
N ARG A 254 -9.61 -0.60 11.14
CA ARG A 254 -9.85 0.17 12.36
C ARG A 254 -10.26 1.59 11.94
N ARG A 255 -11.32 2.13 12.55
CA ARG A 255 -11.73 3.53 12.41
C ARG A 255 -11.92 4.08 13.81
N LEU A 256 -11.18 5.13 14.16
CA LEU A 256 -11.45 5.89 15.39
C LEU A 256 -12.83 6.55 15.24
N ALA A 257 -13.62 6.49 16.31
CA ALA A 257 -14.94 7.12 16.39
C ALA A 257 -14.80 8.64 16.48
#